data_AF-A0AA36NLW1-F1
#
_entry.id   AF-A0AA36NLW1-F1
#
_cell.length_a   1.000
_cell.length_b   1.000
_cell.length_c   1.000
_cell.angle_alpha   90.00
_cell.angle_beta   90.00
_cell.angle_gamma   90.00
#
_symmetry.space_group_name_H-M   'P 1'
#
loop_
_entity.id
_entity.type
_entity.pdbx_description
1 polymer ?
#
loop_
_entity_poly.entity_id
_entity_poly.type
_entity_poly.pdbx_seq_one_letter_code
_entity_poly.pdbx_strand_id
1 'polypeptide(L)'
;MTMWGFFAYSAIPTGALLLLLLLSELTILMEVASKVMSAPITIGKLRLNAAVFMMALCSCLTLLSYSGFRREQMRSDKLEASGQGGFMQSWEKPKLFYVERNFWISLLGLMVWTTAWRLEAIFRSRPKRPPMALNLRASRLLWIAVGCAALLVADVPLCRLNYQMQLSYYVTPIKDELAPQAAACSGVFESNARDQCVGFCQQVRKASEERQDCVMFARKWHILGKWAAEIFDFGRGVEQGPAHVNELFSRKSCEGVLQSVDKSNPTVNTFCALAAGVAMLAAFAAFAQVMGDLAETNLRKD
;
A
#
# COMPACT_ATOMS: atom_id res chain seq x y z
N MET A 1 11.97 -1.93 15.27
CA MET A 1 12.43 -2.21 13.89
C MET A 1 11.30 -1.81 12.95
N THR A 2 11.54 -0.92 11.98
CA THR A 2 10.49 -0.51 11.04
C THR A 2 10.23 -1.63 10.03
N MET A 3 9.00 -1.69 9.47
CA MET A 3 8.64 -2.65 8.41
C MET A 3 9.65 -2.64 7.24
N TRP A 4 10.13 -1.45 6.88
CA TRP A 4 11.15 -1.25 5.84
C TRP A 4 12.52 -1.84 6.18
N GLY A 5 12.89 -1.85 7.48
CA GLY A 5 14.12 -2.51 7.93
C GLY A 5 14.07 -4.02 7.70
N PHE A 6 12.95 -4.67 8.02
CA PHE A 6 12.78 -6.09 7.70
C PHE A 6 12.89 -6.36 6.20
N PHE A 7 12.29 -5.50 5.36
CA PHE A 7 12.37 -5.64 3.92
C PHE A 7 13.80 -5.50 3.36
N ALA A 8 14.51 -4.46 3.80
CA ALA A 8 15.85 -4.16 3.36
C ALA A 8 16.88 -5.22 3.80
N TYR A 9 16.74 -5.76 5.01
CA TYR A 9 17.73 -6.65 5.61
C TYR A 9 17.37 -8.14 5.56
N SER A 10 16.13 -8.49 5.19
CA SER A 10 15.71 -9.89 5.10
C SER A 10 15.12 -10.21 3.73
N ALA A 11 14.03 -9.55 3.32
CA ALA A 11 13.32 -9.91 2.10
C ALA A 11 14.16 -9.76 0.82
N ILE A 12 14.91 -8.65 0.68
CA ILE A 12 15.77 -8.42 -0.49
C ILE A 12 16.99 -9.33 -0.49
N PRO A 13 17.79 -9.44 0.58
CA PRO A 13 18.95 -10.34 0.61
C PRO A 13 18.57 -11.81 0.36
N THR A 14 17.46 -12.29 0.91
CA THR A 14 16.98 -13.66 0.64
C THR A 14 16.61 -13.84 -0.84
N GLY A 15 15.87 -12.90 -1.43
CA GLY A 15 15.55 -12.95 -2.86
C GLY A 15 16.80 -12.89 -3.75
N ALA A 16 17.77 -12.05 -3.40
CA ALA A 16 19.03 -11.92 -4.13
C ALA A 16 19.89 -13.19 -4.02
N LEU A 17 19.95 -13.81 -2.85
CA LEU A 17 20.63 -15.10 -2.67
C LEU A 17 19.99 -16.18 -3.56
N LEU A 18 18.66 -16.31 -3.54
CA LEU A 18 17.94 -17.28 -4.38
C LEU A 18 18.18 -17.02 -5.87
N LEU A 19 18.19 -15.74 -6.28
CA LEU A 19 18.52 -15.34 -7.64
C LEU A 19 19.93 -15.79 -8.04
N LEU A 20 20.94 -15.56 -7.18
CA LEU A 20 22.32 -15.98 -7.42
C LEU A 20 22.45 -17.51 -7.50
N LEU A 21 21.75 -18.25 -6.63
CA LEU A 21 21.73 -19.72 -6.69
C LEU A 21 21.15 -20.23 -8.02
N LEU A 22 20.08 -19.60 -8.52
CA LEU A 22 19.49 -19.92 -9.82
C LEU A 22 20.40 -19.54 -11.01
N LEU A 23 21.21 -18.49 -10.87
CA LEU A 23 22.18 -18.06 -11.88
C LEU A 23 23.49 -18.85 -11.86
N SER A 24 23.76 -19.63 -10.81
CA SER A 24 25.04 -20.34 -10.63
C SER A 24 25.32 -21.46 -11.64
N GLU A 25 24.30 -21.90 -12.40
CA GLU A 25 24.32 -23.08 -13.28
C GLU A 25 24.65 -24.42 -12.59
N LEU A 26 24.89 -24.42 -11.28
CA LEU A 26 25.12 -25.63 -10.50
C LEU A 26 23.78 -26.27 -10.16
N THR A 27 23.48 -27.43 -10.75
CA THR A 27 22.18 -28.13 -10.62
C THR A 27 21.72 -28.26 -9.16
N ILE A 28 22.62 -28.60 -8.24
CA ILE A 28 22.31 -28.75 -6.81
C ILE A 28 21.81 -27.42 -6.21
N LEU A 29 22.49 -26.31 -6.51
CA LEU A 29 22.11 -24.99 -6.00
C LEU A 29 20.79 -24.50 -6.60
N MET A 30 20.61 -24.73 -7.91
CA MET A 30 19.35 -24.41 -8.59
C MET A 30 18.17 -25.22 -8.03
N GLU A 31 18.37 -26.50 -7.71
CA GLU A 31 17.36 -27.35 -7.07
C GLU A 31 17.01 -26.88 -5.66
N VAL A 32 18.01 -26.49 -4.86
CA VAL A 32 17.78 -25.91 -3.53
C VAL A 32 16.95 -24.62 -3.65
N ALA A 33 17.34 -23.72 -4.54
CA ALA A 33 16.61 -22.48 -4.76
C ALA A 33 15.16 -22.74 -5.24
N SER A 34 14.96 -23.64 -6.21
CA SER A 34 13.63 -24.02 -6.68
C SER A 34 12.77 -24.62 -5.57
N LYS A 35 13.33 -25.48 -4.70
CA LYS A 35 12.61 -26.02 -3.54
C LYS A 35 12.17 -24.93 -2.57
N VAL A 36 13.04 -23.97 -2.26
CA VAL A 36 12.69 -22.85 -1.36
C VAL A 36 11.62 -21.95 -1.99
N MET A 37 11.79 -21.57 -3.25
CA MET A 37 10.83 -20.70 -3.94
C MET A 37 9.45 -21.34 -4.12
N SER A 38 9.42 -22.66 -4.24
CA SER A 38 8.21 -23.45 -4.39
C SER A 38 7.68 -24.06 -3.11
N ALA A 39 8.28 -23.71 -1.96
CA ALA A 39 7.75 -24.08 -0.67
C ALA A 39 6.30 -23.56 -0.56
N PRO A 40 5.32 -24.45 -0.33
CA PRO A 40 3.93 -24.05 -0.28
C PRO A 40 3.64 -23.28 1.01
N ILE A 41 3.18 -22.05 0.86
CA ILE A 41 2.56 -21.26 1.92
C ILE A 41 1.06 -21.54 1.86
N THR A 42 0.53 -22.11 2.94
CA THR A 42 -0.89 -22.42 3.05
C THR A 42 -1.61 -21.32 3.84
N ILE A 43 -2.59 -20.68 3.21
CA ILE A 43 -3.46 -19.67 3.84
C ILE A 43 -4.90 -20.16 3.66
N GLY A 44 -5.42 -20.85 4.66
CA GLY A 44 -6.71 -21.53 4.56
C GLY A 44 -6.70 -22.59 3.46
N LYS A 45 -7.55 -22.44 2.44
CA LYS A 45 -7.63 -23.35 1.28
C LYS A 45 -6.69 -22.97 0.13
N LEU A 46 -6.05 -21.80 0.19
CA LEU A 46 -5.15 -21.32 -0.86
C LEU A 46 -3.74 -21.85 -0.60
N ARG A 47 -3.15 -22.51 -1.61
CA ARG A 47 -1.75 -22.91 -1.64
C ARG A 47 -1.01 -22.01 -2.61
N LEU A 48 -0.07 -21.24 -2.09
CA LEU A 48 0.74 -20.31 -2.88
C LEU A 48 2.20 -20.67 -2.72
N ASN A 49 3.01 -20.47 -3.75
CA ASN A 49 4.46 -20.60 -3.57
C ASN A 49 5.01 -19.33 -2.90
N ALA A 50 6.16 -19.46 -2.23
CA ALA A 50 6.79 -18.35 -1.52
C ALA A 50 7.11 -17.17 -2.46
N ALA A 51 7.48 -17.46 -3.71
CA ALA A 51 7.78 -16.46 -4.72
C ALA A 51 6.58 -15.54 -5.03
N VAL A 52 5.41 -16.11 -5.30
CA VAL A 52 4.15 -15.38 -5.57
C VAL A 52 3.72 -14.57 -4.37
N PHE A 53 3.82 -15.12 -3.17
CA PHE A 53 3.53 -14.38 -1.95
C PHE A 53 4.42 -13.15 -1.79
N MET A 54 5.74 -13.31 -1.98
CA MET A 54 6.69 -12.21 -1.86
C MET A 54 6.50 -11.17 -2.97
N MET A 55 6.24 -11.58 -4.21
CA MET A 55 5.90 -10.65 -5.30
C MET A 55 4.66 -9.82 -4.96
N ALA A 56 3.57 -10.46 -4.51
CA ALA A 56 2.34 -9.77 -4.13
C ALA A 56 2.59 -8.74 -3.02
N LEU A 57 3.33 -9.13 -1.97
CA LEU A 57 3.69 -8.24 -0.87
C LEU A 57 4.55 -7.05 -1.34
N CYS A 58 5.60 -7.32 -2.13
CA CYS A 58 6.46 -6.28 -2.72
C CYS A 58 5.65 -5.33 -3.60
N SER A 59 4.69 -5.83 -4.39
CA SER A 59 3.82 -5.00 -5.23
C SER A 59 2.90 -4.10 -4.43
N CYS A 60 2.25 -4.61 -3.37
CA CYS A 60 1.47 -3.78 -2.46
C CYS A 60 2.30 -2.64 -1.88
N LEU A 61 3.51 -2.95 -1.39
CA LEU A 61 4.40 -1.97 -0.80
C LEU A 61 4.91 -0.96 -1.82
N THR A 62 5.24 -1.40 -3.04
CA THR A 62 5.67 -0.50 -4.12
C THR A 62 4.57 0.49 -4.45
N LEU A 63 3.32 0.03 -4.57
CA LEU A 63 2.18 0.89 -4.89
C LEU A 63 1.90 1.91 -3.78
N LEU A 64 1.93 1.47 -2.52
CA LEU A 64 1.73 2.35 -1.37
C LEU A 64 2.85 3.39 -1.26
N SER A 65 4.12 2.97 -1.33
CA SER A 65 5.26 3.89 -1.27
C SER A 65 5.31 4.84 -2.45
N TYR A 66 4.96 4.39 -3.65
CA TYR A 66 4.89 5.26 -4.83
C TYR A 66 3.83 6.34 -4.66
N SER A 67 2.67 6.00 -4.07
CA SER A 67 1.64 6.98 -3.74
C SER A 67 2.15 8.04 -2.75
N GLY A 68 2.85 7.61 -1.69
CA GLY A 68 3.49 8.52 -0.74
C GLY A 68 4.52 9.45 -1.40
N PHE A 69 5.41 8.88 -2.21
CA PHE A 69 6.40 9.63 -2.98
C PHE A 69 5.76 10.69 -3.89
N ARG A 70 4.73 10.32 -4.65
CA ARG A 70 4.03 11.25 -5.55
C ARG A 70 3.31 12.37 -4.83
N ARG A 71 2.77 12.13 -3.64
CA ARG A 71 2.18 13.18 -2.81
C ARG A 71 3.23 14.19 -2.39
N GLU A 72 4.35 13.73 -1.82
CA GLU A 72 5.42 14.61 -1.35
C GLU A 72 6.08 15.37 -2.48
N GLN A 73 6.23 14.74 -3.66
CA GLN A 73 6.69 15.42 -4.86
C GLN A 73 5.75 16.57 -5.25
N MET A 74 4.44 16.32 -5.35
CA MET A 74 3.48 17.39 -5.66
C MET A 74 3.44 18.50 -4.61
N ARG A 75 3.70 18.18 -3.34
CA ARG A 75 3.78 19.16 -2.26
C ARG A 75 5.04 20.03 -2.40
N SER A 76 6.19 19.41 -2.65
CA SER A 76 7.45 20.09 -2.92
C SER A 76 7.33 21.01 -4.15
N ASP A 77 6.73 20.53 -5.24
CA ASP A 77 6.52 21.30 -6.48
C ASP A 77 5.64 22.54 -6.23
N LYS A 78 4.58 22.40 -5.42
CA LYS A 78 3.70 23.52 -5.04
C LYS A 78 4.44 24.57 -4.20
N LEU A 79 5.29 24.15 -3.26
CA LEU A 79 6.06 25.07 -2.43
C LEU A 79 7.11 25.82 -3.26
N GLU A 80 7.76 25.14 -4.19
CA GLU A 80 8.69 25.76 -5.13
C GLU A 80 7.98 26.80 -6.00
N ALA A 81 6.82 26.45 -6.56
CA ALA A 81 6.00 27.37 -7.36
C ALA A 81 5.51 28.59 -6.55
N SER A 82 5.30 28.45 -5.24
CA SER A 82 4.84 29.54 -4.37
C SER A 82 5.92 30.56 -3.99
N GLY A 83 7.19 30.30 -4.31
CA GLY A 83 8.31 31.17 -3.92
C GLY A 83 8.63 31.17 -2.41
N GLN A 84 7.93 30.36 -1.60
CA GLN A 84 8.17 30.22 -0.15
C GLN A 84 9.34 29.26 0.18
N GLY A 85 10.14 28.89 -0.83
CA GLY A 85 11.06 27.74 -0.81
C GLY A 85 12.29 27.84 0.09
N GLY A 86 12.73 29.01 0.55
CA GLY A 86 14.02 29.11 1.26
C GLY A 86 14.09 28.25 2.54
N PHE A 87 13.15 28.43 3.46
CA PHE A 87 13.19 27.78 4.78
C PHE A 87 12.35 26.50 4.86
N MET A 88 11.11 26.51 4.34
CA MET A 88 10.22 25.33 4.41
C MET A 88 10.75 24.14 3.60
N GLN A 89 11.45 24.39 2.49
CA GLN A 89 11.99 23.33 1.64
C GLN A 89 13.12 22.55 2.33
N SER A 90 13.79 23.11 3.34
CA SER A 90 14.82 22.41 4.10
C SER A 90 14.25 21.29 4.99
N TRP A 91 13.05 21.48 5.55
CA TRP A 91 12.36 20.51 6.40
C TRP A 91 11.59 19.45 5.61
N GLU A 92 11.16 19.76 4.38
CA GLU A 92 10.42 18.82 3.54
C GLU A 92 11.34 17.86 2.76
N LYS A 93 12.56 18.28 2.41
CA LYS A 93 13.55 17.43 1.71
C LYS A 93 13.82 16.10 2.42
N PRO A 94 14.04 16.04 3.75
CA PRO A 94 14.21 14.77 4.45
C PRO A 94 13.00 13.84 4.31
N LYS A 95 11.77 14.38 4.40
CA LYS A 95 10.54 13.58 4.27
C LYS A 95 10.42 12.97 2.87
N LEU A 96 10.63 13.78 1.84
CA LEU A 96 10.66 13.34 0.45
C LEU A 96 11.69 12.22 0.25
N PHE A 97 12.91 12.42 0.74
CA PHE A 97 13.97 11.41 0.66
C PHE A 97 13.58 10.10 1.35
N TYR A 98 12.95 10.15 2.53
CA TYR A 98 12.51 8.94 3.24
C TYR A 98 11.44 8.16 2.47
N VAL A 99 10.44 8.83 1.90
CA VAL A 99 9.38 8.15 1.13
C VAL A 99 9.91 7.63 -0.21
N GLU A 100 10.78 8.37 -0.87
CA GLU A 100 11.45 7.98 -2.10
C GLU A 100 12.33 6.74 -1.88
N ARG A 101 13.16 6.74 -0.83
CA ARG A 101 13.97 5.58 -0.45
C ARG A 101 13.10 4.34 -0.24
N ASN A 102 11.99 4.47 0.49
CA ASN A 102 11.08 3.34 0.73
C ASN A 102 10.48 2.80 -0.57
N PHE A 103 10.13 3.68 -1.52
CA PHE A 103 9.69 3.29 -2.86
C PHE A 103 10.76 2.48 -3.60
N TRP A 104 11.99 2.97 -3.68
CA TRP A 104 13.09 2.25 -4.35
C TRP A 104 13.41 0.91 -3.70
N ILE A 105 13.36 0.82 -2.37
CA ILE A 105 13.52 -0.46 -1.65
C ILE A 105 12.42 -1.46 -2.05
N SER A 106 11.15 -1.05 -2.02
CA SER A 106 10.05 -1.95 -2.44
C SER A 106 10.13 -2.35 -3.91
N LEU A 107 10.51 -1.42 -4.80
CA LEU A 107 10.66 -1.68 -6.22
C LEU A 107 11.81 -2.66 -6.48
N LEU A 108 12.95 -2.48 -5.80
CA LEU A 108 14.07 -3.42 -5.87
C LEU A 108 13.65 -4.82 -5.40
N GLY A 109 12.94 -4.91 -4.28
CA GLY A 109 12.36 -6.18 -3.80
C GLY A 109 11.46 -6.83 -4.84
N LEU A 110 10.57 -6.05 -5.47
CA LEU A 110 9.69 -6.55 -6.52
C LEU A 110 10.48 -7.08 -7.73
N MET A 111 11.49 -6.33 -8.20
CA MET A 111 12.33 -6.74 -9.33
C MET A 111 13.10 -8.03 -9.03
N VAL A 112 13.74 -8.12 -7.86
CA VAL A 112 14.50 -9.30 -7.42
C VAL A 112 13.61 -10.54 -7.38
N TRP A 113 12.46 -10.46 -6.71
CA TRP A 113 11.56 -11.60 -6.57
C TRP A 113 10.91 -12.01 -7.91
N THR A 114 10.56 -11.04 -8.76
CA THR A 114 10.04 -11.32 -10.12
C THR A 114 11.08 -12.02 -10.98
N THR A 115 12.34 -11.58 -10.91
CA THR A 115 13.44 -12.16 -11.69
C THR A 115 13.76 -13.57 -11.20
N ALA A 116 13.86 -13.77 -9.88
CA ALA A 116 14.07 -15.08 -9.29
C ALA A 116 12.93 -16.05 -9.68
N TRP A 117 11.67 -15.60 -9.60
CA TRP A 117 10.52 -16.42 -9.99
C TRP A 117 10.57 -16.80 -11.46
N ARG A 118 10.93 -15.84 -12.33
CA ARG A 118 11.06 -16.10 -13.76
C ARG A 118 12.15 -17.12 -14.08
N LEU A 119 13.32 -17.00 -13.44
CA LEU A 119 14.42 -17.97 -13.61
C LEU A 119 14.04 -19.36 -13.10
N GLU A 120 13.32 -19.43 -11.98
CA GLU A 120 12.82 -20.69 -11.43
C GLU A 120 11.85 -21.38 -12.39
N ALA A 121 10.90 -20.64 -12.95
CA ALA A 121 9.97 -21.14 -13.96
C ALA A 121 10.71 -21.65 -15.22
N ILE A 122 11.77 -20.95 -15.66
CA ILE A 122 12.62 -21.40 -16.78
C ILE A 122 13.35 -22.70 -16.42
N PHE A 123 13.94 -22.77 -15.22
CA PHE A 123 14.65 -23.95 -14.74
C PHE A 123 13.74 -25.17 -14.70
N ARG A 124 12.51 -25.03 -14.19
CA ARG A 124 11.49 -26.09 -14.17
C ARG A 124 11.02 -26.51 -15.56
N SER A 125 10.96 -25.55 -16.48
CA SER A 125 10.56 -25.80 -17.86
C SER A 125 11.64 -26.51 -18.68
N ARG A 126 12.87 -26.69 -18.15
CA ARG A 126 13.90 -27.45 -18.85
C ARG A 126 13.39 -28.90 -19.06
N PRO A 127 13.26 -29.36 -20.31
CA PRO A 127 12.62 -30.63 -20.59
C PRO A 127 13.45 -31.77 -20.00
N LYS A 128 12.86 -32.53 -19.07
CA LYS A 128 13.37 -33.87 -18.73
C LYS A 128 12.96 -34.91 -19.78
N ARG A 129 11.96 -34.62 -20.63
CA ARG A 129 11.49 -35.38 -21.83
C ARG A 129 10.74 -34.43 -22.81
N PRO A 130 10.63 -34.73 -24.12
CA PRO A 130 9.95 -33.85 -25.08
C PRO A 130 8.45 -33.76 -24.78
N PRO A 131 7.88 -32.54 -24.67
CA PRO A 131 6.46 -32.39 -24.42
C PRO A 131 5.65 -32.62 -25.71
N MET A 132 4.86 -33.69 -25.74
CA MET A 132 3.63 -33.69 -26.54
C MET A 132 2.57 -32.93 -25.75
N ALA A 133 2.22 -31.71 -26.14
CA ALA A 133 0.98 -31.12 -25.65
C ALA A 133 0.40 -30.06 -26.59
N LEU A 134 -0.89 -30.26 -26.85
CA LEU A 134 -1.79 -29.45 -27.64
C LEU A 134 -2.03 -28.05 -27.06
N ASN A 135 -2.30 -27.14 -27.98
CA ASN A 135 -2.31 -25.69 -27.85
C ASN A 135 -3.64 -25.16 -27.29
N LEU A 136 -3.72 -24.92 -25.97
CA LEU A 136 -4.85 -24.21 -25.35
C LEU A 136 -4.51 -22.72 -25.18
N ARG A 137 -4.62 -21.94 -26.26
CA ARG A 137 -4.40 -20.47 -26.25
C ARG A 137 -5.52 -19.68 -25.57
N ALA A 138 -6.76 -20.19 -25.60
CA ALA A 138 -7.93 -19.51 -25.03
C ALA A 138 -7.87 -19.38 -23.49
N SER A 139 -7.14 -20.26 -22.79
CA SER A 139 -7.02 -20.21 -21.33
C SER A 139 -6.18 -19.03 -20.84
N ARG A 140 -5.17 -18.59 -21.60
CA ARG A 140 -4.25 -17.52 -21.15
C ARG A 140 -4.93 -16.17 -21.08
N LEU A 141 -5.72 -15.80 -22.09
CA LEU A 141 -6.47 -14.53 -22.09
C LEU A 141 -7.47 -14.47 -20.93
N LEU A 142 -8.14 -15.59 -20.64
CA LEU A 142 -9.03 -15.69 -19.48
C LEU A 142 -8.28 -15.45 -18.18
N TRP A 143 -7.12 -16.08 -17.97
CA TRP A 143 -6.33 -15.88 -16.74
C TRP A 143 -5.76 -14.46 -16.62
N ILE A 144 -5.37 -13.84 -17.74
CA ILE A 144 -5.00 -12.42 -17.76
C ILE A 144 -6.18 -11.56 -17.32
N ALA A 145 -7.38 -11.80 -17.89
CA ALA A 145 -8.58 -11.06 -17.53
C ALA A 145 -8.95 -11.23 -16.05
N VAL A 146 -8.85 -12.47 -15.51
CA VAL A 146 -9.04 -12.75 -14.07
C VAL A 146 -8.01 -12.01 -13.22
N GLY A 147 -6.73 -12.01 -13.63
CA GLY A 147 -5.67 -11.28 -12.94
C GLY A 147 -5.92 -9.77 -12.91
N CYS A 148 -6.28 -9.18 -14.05
CA CYS A 148 -6.64 -7.77 -14.15
C CYS A 148 -7.88 -7.43 -13.32
N ALA A 149 -8.94 -8.25 -13.36
CA ALA A 149 -10.13 -8.06 -12.55
C ALA A 149 -9.80 -8.14 -11.05
N ALA A 150 -8.95 -9.07 -10.63
CA ALA A 150 -8.49 -9.18 -9.24
C ALA A 150 -7.67 -7.95 -8.81
N LEU A 151 -6.82 -7.39 -9.67
CA LEU A 151 -6.12 -6.12 -9.40
C LEU A 151 -7.09 -4.94 -9.26
N LEU A 152 -8.11 -4.86 -10.11
CA LEU A 152 -9.15 -3.83 -9.99
C LEU A 152 -9.91 -3.97 -8.66
N VAL A 153 -10.27 -5.19 -8.26
CA VAL A 153 -10.90 -5.45 -6.96
C VAL A 153 -9.96 -5.08 -5.80
N ALA A 154 -8.65 -5.36 -5.92
CA ALA A 154 -7.65 -5.01 -4.92
C ALA A 154 -7.51 -3.49 -4.73
N ASP A 155 -7.81 -2.68 -5.76
CA ASP A 155 -7.68 -1.22 -5.73
C ASP A 155 -8.56 -0.58 -4.64
N VAL A 156 -9.75 -1.13 -4.37
CA VAL A 156 -10.69 -0.64 -3.35
C VAL A 156 -10.09 -0.73 -1.92
N PRO A 157 -9.71 -1.91 -1.41
CA PRO A 157 -9.07 -2.01 -0.10
C PRO A 157 -7.68 -1.36 -0.07
N LEU A 158 -6.92 -1.36 -1.17
CA LEU A 158 -5.65 -0.63 -1.26
C LEU A 158 -5.86 0.89 -1.10
N CYS A 159 -6.93 1.45 -1.65
CA CYS A 159 -7.30 2.85 -1.43
C CYS A 159 -7.52 3.16 0.06
N ARG A 160 -8.16 2.24 0.78
CA ARG A 160 -8.36 2.39 2.23
C ARG A 160 -7.05 2.32 3.01
N LEU A 161 -6.17 1.38 2.66
CA LEU A 161 -4.84 1.25 3.27
C LEU A 161 -3.96 2.48 2.99
N ASN A 162 -3.98 2.97 1.75
CA ASN A 162 -3.28 4.18 1.37
C ASN A 162 -3.78 5.34 2.24
N TYR A 163 -5.09 5.57 2.30
CA TYR A 163 -5.66 6.59 3.19
C TYR A 163 -5.19 6.48 4.64
N GLN A 164 -5.25 5.28 5.24
CA GLN A 164 -4.79 5.07 6.62
C GLN A 164 -3.29 5.40 6.77
N MET A 165 -2.47 4.95 5.82
CA MET A 165 -1.04 5.22 5.81
C MET A 165 -0.78 6.74 5.73
N GLN A 166 -1.50 7.45 4.86
CA GLN A 166 -1.43 8.90 4.75
C GLN A 166 -1.80 9.59 6.09
N LEU A 167 -2.87 9.16 6.77
CA LEU A 167 -3.20 9.71 8.10
C LEU A 167 -2.06 9.50 9.11
N SER A 168 -1.52 8.29 9.16
CA SER A 168 -0.45 7.95 10.11
C SER A 168 0.82 8.77 9.90
N TYR A 169 1.10 9.18 8.66
CA TYR A 169 2.28 9.97 8.33
C TYR A 169 2.08 11.49 8.52
N TYR A 170 0.89 12.01 8.20
CA TYR A 170 0.68 13.47 8.12
C TYR A 170 -0.19 14.04 9.23
N VAL A 171 -1.15 13.28 9.74
CA VAL A 171 -2.19 13.77 10.66
C VAL A 171 -1.92 13.33 12.09
N THR A 172 -1.61 12.04 12.29
CA THR A 172 -1.33 11.48 13.63
C THR A 172 -0.22 12.23 14.36
N PRO A 173 0.92 12.58 13.74
CA PRO A 173 1.97 13.31 14.46
C PRO A 173 1.53 14.70 14.94
N ILE A 174 0.75 15.43 14.13
CA ILE A 174 0.19 16.74 14.52
C ILE A 174 -0.78 16.56 15.68
N LYS A 175 -1.60 15.52 15.63
CA LYS A 175 -2.53 15.19 16.71
C LYS A 175 -1.78 14.91 18.02
N ASP A 176 -0.73 14.09 17.97
CA ASP A 176 0.05 13.70 19.14
C ASP A 176 0.80 14.90 19.75
N GLU A 177 1.30 15.81 18.91
CA GLU A 177 1.92 17.08 19.33
C GLU A 177 0.93 18.02 20.04
N LEU A 178 -0.31 18.08 19.55
CA LEU A 178 -1.36 18.95 20.10
C LEU A 178 -2.10 18.34 21.30
N ALA A 179 -2.07 17.02 21.46
CA ALA A 179 -2.81 16.31 22.51
C ALA A 179 -2.55 16.84 23.94
N PRO A 180 -1.31 17.19 24.35
CA PRO A 180 -1.05 17.75 25.68
C PRO A 180 -1.72 19.11 25.93
N GLN A 181 -1.96 19.89 24.88
CA GLN A 181 -2.58 21.22 24.97
C GLN A 181 -4.12 21.15 25.02
N ALA A 182 -4.70 20.02 24.61
CA ALA A 182 -6.14 19.86 24.45
C ALA A 182 -6.92 20.08 25.76
N ALA A 183 -6.38 19.62 26.89
CA ALA A 183 -7.03 19.77 28.19
C ALA A 183 -7.19 21.26 28.61
N ALA A 184 -6.22 22.11 28.26
CA ALA A 184 -6.26 23.54 28.58
C ALA A 184 -7.29 24.32 27.73
N CYS A 185 -7.72 23.76 26.60
CA CYS A 185 -8.68 24.35 25.66
C CYS A 185 -9.95 23.50 25.53
N SER A 186 -10.30 22.73 26.56
CA SER A 186 -11.49 21.87 26.54
C SER A 186 -12.77 22.70 26.41
N GLY A 187 -13.68 22.25 25.55
CA GLY A 187 -14.95 22.96 25.28
C GLY A 187 -14.83 24.28 24.50
N VAL A 188 -13.63 24.71 24.12
CA VAL A 188 -13.44 25.95 23.35
C VAL A 188 -13.80 25.73 21.89
N PHE A 189 -14.73 26.54 21.39
CA PHE A 189 -15.07 26.64 19.97
C PHE A 189 -14.17 27.67 19.29
N GLU A 190 -13.87 27.44 18.01
CA GLU A 190 -12.97 28.30 17.25
C GLU A 190 -13.45 29.76 17.20
N SER A 191 -14.75 30.00 17.05
CA SER A 191 -15.33 31.35 17.03
C SER A 191 -15.14 32.13 18.33
N ASN A 192 -14.93 31.41 19.44
CA ASN A 192 -14.88 31.96 20.79
C ASN A 192 -13.48 31.82 21.42
N ALA A 193 -12.49 31.34 20.65
CA ALA A 193 -11.16 31.08 21.17
C ALA A 193 -10.49 32.39 21.61
N ARG A 194 -9.83 32.35 22.77
CA ARG A 194 -9.04 33.45 23.34
C ARG A 194 -7.65 32.96 23.73
N ASP A 195 -6.70 33.89 23.77
CA ASP A 195 -5.33 33.65 24.22
C ASP A 195 -4.66 32.46 23.51
N GLN A 196 -4.00 31.58 24.27
CA GLN A 196 -3.33 30.37 23.77
C GLN A 196 -4.25 29.41 23.00
N CYS A 197 -5.56 29.44 23.26
CA CYS A 197 -6.51 28.56 22.57
C CYS A 197 -6.78 28.97 21.12
N VAL A 198 -6.50 30.23 20.73
CA VAL A 198 -6.55 30.65 19.32
C VAL A 198 -5.51 29.89 18.51
N GLY A 199 -4.26 29.85 19.00
CA GLY A 199 -3.17 29.13 18.33
C GLY A 199 -3.41 27.62 18.29
N PHE A 200 -3.95 27.04 19.36
CA PHE A 200 -4.37 25.65 19.39
C PHE A 200 -5.44 25.36 18.33
N CYS A 201 -6.55 26.11 18.32
CA CYS A 201 -7.65 25.92 17.36
C CYS A 201 -7.19 26.05 15.90
N GLN A 202 -6.31 27.00 15.59
CA GLN A 202 -5.73 27.16 14.26
C GLN A 202 -4.91 25.92 13.83
N GLN A 203 -4.12 25.34 14.74
CA GLN A 203 -3.36 24.13 14.47
C GLN A 203 -4.26 22.90 14.31
N VAL A 204 -5.34 22.78 15.10
CA VAL A 204 -6.34 21.74 14.89
C VAL A 204 -7.03 21.89 13.54
N ARG A 205 -7.37 23.13 13.12
CA ARG A 205 -7.96 23.39 11.80
C ARG A 205 -7.03 22.92 10.70
N LYS A 206 -5.74 23.28 10.77
CA LYS A 206 -4.72 22.80 9.83
C LYS A 206 -4.63 21.28 9.80
N ALA A 207 -4.69 20.60 10.95
CA ALA A 207 -4.71 19.14 11.00
C ALA A 207 -5.95 18.53 10.32
N SER A 208 -7.11 19.18 10.47
CA SER A 208 -8.36 18.77 9.82
C SER A 208 -8.33 18.97 8.30
N GLU A 209 -7.74 20.07 7.83
CA GLU A 209 -7.51 20.35 6.41
C GLU A 209 -6.53 19.33 5.82
N GLU A 210 -5.40 19.06 6.49
CA GLU A 210 -4.42 18.05 6.05
C GLU A 210 -5.06 16.65 5.98
N ARG A 211 -5.94 16.31 6.92
CA ARG A 211 -6.74 15.07 6.87
C ARG A 211 -7.64 15.02 5.65
N GLN A 212 -8.33 16.12 5.34
CA GLN A 212 -9.16 16.19 4.14
C GLN A 212 -8.33 16.01 2.87
N ASP A 213 -7.15 16.63 2.80
CA ASP A 213 -6.23 16.46 1.69
C ASP A 213 -5.73 15.01 1.57
N CYS A 214 -5.45 14.33 2.69
CA CYS A 214 -5.13 12.89 2.68
C CYS A 214 -6.25 12.06 2.04
N VAL A 215 -7.51 12.33 2.42
CA VAL A 215 -8.68 11.63 1.88
C VAL A 215 -8.81 11.89 0.38
N MET A 216 -8.78 13.16 -0.02
CA MET A 216 -8.98 13.55 -1.42
C MET A 216 -7.84 13.05 -2.32
N PHE A 217 -6.61 13.05 -1.81
CA PHE A 217 -5.48 12.47 -2.52
C PHE A 217 -5.67 10.98 -2.76
N ALA A 218 -5.97 10.19 -1.71
CA ALA A 218 -6.18 8.75 -1.85
C ALA A 218 -7.30 8.42 -2.85
N ARG A 219 -8.42 9.17 -2.80
CA ARG A 219 -9.55 9.01 -3.73
C ARG A 219 -9.20 9.28 -5.19
N LYS A 220 -8.35 10.28 -5.45
CA LYS A 220 -7.89 10.64 -6.79
C LYS A 220 -6.81 9.69 -7.32
N TRP A 221 -6.02 9.12 -6.40
CA TRP A 221 -4.88 8.25 -6.75
C TRP A 221 -5.31 6.88 -7.27
N HIS A 222 -6.35 6.30 -6.67
CA HIS A 222 -6.85 4.98 -7.02
C HIS A 222 -7.87 5.04 -8.17
N ILE A 223 -7.82 4.08 -9.10
CA ILE A 223 -8.68 4.04 -10.30
C ILE A 223 -10.16 3.93 -9.88
N LEU A 224 -10.44 3.02 -8.95
CA LEU A 224 -11.75 2.84 -8.34
C LEU A 224 -11.92 3.67 -7.05
N GLY A 225 -10.98 4.57 -6.74
CA GLY A 225 -10.99 5.36 -5.51
C GLY A 225 -12.24 6.24 -5.35
N LYS A 226 -12.72 6.82 -6.45
CA LYS A 226 -13.97 7.60 -6.47
C LYS A 226 -15.19 6.74 -6.17
N TRP A 227 -15.33 5.62 -6.88
CA TRP A 227 -16.42 4.66 -6.69
C TRP A 227 -16.42 4.06 -5.29
N ALA A 228 -15.25 3.68 -4.78
CA ALA A 228 -15.09 3.20 -3.41
C ALA A 228 -15.55 4.25 -2.40
N ALA A 229 -15.13 5.50 -2.58
CA ALA A 229 -15.56 6.60 -1.72
C ALA A 229 -17.06 6.81 -1.76
N GLU A 230 -17.68 6.81 -2.94
CA GLU A 230 -19.14 6.94 -3.09
C GLU A 230 -19.88 5.81 -2.38
N ILE A 231 -19.42 4.57 -2.49
CA ILE A 231 -20.03 3.42 -1.79
C ILE A 231 -19.96 3.60 -0.25
N PHE A 232 -18.80 4.03 0.27
CA PHE A 232 -18.61 4.23 1.71
C PHE A 232 -19.27 5.51 2.24
N ASP A 233 -19.36 6.56 1.44
CA ASP A 233 -19.97 7.85 1.78
C ASP A 233 -21.49 7.79 1.66
N PHE A 234 -22.04 7.07 0.67
CA PHE A 234 -23.49 6.85 0.49
C PHE A 234 -24.11 6.22 1.74
N GLY A 235 -23.44 5.23 2.35
CA GLY A 235 -23.89 4.63 3.60
C GLY A 235 -23.84 5.56 4.82
N ARG A 236 -23.20 6.74 4.71
CA ARG A 236 -23.04 7.70 5.81
C ARG A 236 -23.79 9.01 5.60
N GLY A 237 -24.19 9.34 4.37
CA GLY A 237 -24.88 10.60 4.05
C GLY A 237 -24.04 11.85 4.32
N VAL A 238 -22.71 11.76 4.20
CA VAL A 238 -21.79 12.88 4.50
C VAL A 238 -21.17 13.41 3.20
N GLU A 239 -21.40 14.68 2.89
CA GLU A 239 -20.70 15.38 1.82
C GLU A 239 -19.25 15.68 2.23
N GLN A 240 -18.29 15.25 1.40
CA GLN A 240 -16.87 15.50 1.62
C GLN A 240 -16.44 16.70 0.78
N GLY A 241 -16.37 17.88 1.41
CA GLY A 241 -15.97 19.12 0.75
C GLY A 241 -15.36 20.12 1.74
N PRO A 242 -14.70 21.21 1.29
CA PRO A 242 -14.08 22.19 2.19
C PRO A 242 -15.07 22.77 3.20
N ALA A 243 -16.34 22.87 2.81
CA ALA A 243 -17.45 23.26 3.70
C ALA A 243 -17.59 22.33 4.92
N HIS A 244 -17.25 21.05 4.79
CA HIS A 244 -17.31 20.08 5.89
C HIS A 244 -16.37 20.44 7.04
N VAL A 245 -15.19 21.01 6.77
CA VAL A 245 -14.27 21.43 7.84
C VAL A 245 -14.90 22.58 8.62
N ASN A 246 -15.44 23.59 7.92
CA ASN A 246 -16.11 24.72 8.58
C ASN A 246 -17.33 24.25 9.39
N GLU A 247 -18.12 23.32 8.86
CA GLU A 247 -19.26 22.71 9.57
C GLU A 247 -18.80 21.91 10.80
N LEU A 248 -17.65 21.24 10.73
CA LEU A 248 -17.11 20.48 11.85
C LEU A 248 -16.71 21.40 13.01
N PHE A 249 -16.10 22.55 12.72
CA PHE A 249 -15.70 23.55 13.71
C PHE A 249 -16.88 24.39 14.25
N SER A 250 -17.97 24.51 13.50
CA SER A 250 -19.20 25.13 14.03
C SER A 250 -19.96 24.20 14.98
N ARG A 251 -19.82 22.88 14.82
CA ARG A 251 -20.52 21.87 15.63
C ARG A 251 -19.73 21.33 16.81
N LYS A 252 -18.39 21.41 16.79
CA LYS A 252 -17.53 20.80 17.81
C LYS A 252 -16.49 21.79 18.32
N SER A 253 -16.10 21.61 19.59
CA SER A 253 -14.92 22.27 20.15
C SER A 253 -13.66 21.82 19.43
N CYS A 254 -12.60 22.64 19.48
CA CYS A 254 -11.31 22.32 18.87
C CYS A 254 -10.73 21.00 19.41
N GLU A 255 -10.89 20.72 20.71
CA GLU A 255 -10.56 19.41 21.30
C GLU A 255 -11.37 18.28 20.64
N GLY A 256 -12.69 18.43 20.51
CA GLY A 256 -13.55 17.43 19.91
C GLY A 256 -13.21 17.16 18.44
N VAL A 257 -12.79 18.19 17.70
CA VAL A 257 -12.26 18.05 16.34
C VAL A 257 -10.94 17.27 16.36
N LEU A 258 -9.99 17.65 17.22
CA LEU A 258 -8.68 16.98 17.35
C LEU A 258 -8.82 15.49 17.65
N GLN A 259 -9.71 15.12 18.57
CA GLN A 259 -9.97 13.71 18.89
C GLN A 259 -10.53 12.94 17.68
N SER A 260 -11.27 13.61 16.80
CA SER A 260 -11.90 13.02 15.62
C SER A 260 -11.01 12.97 14.37
N VAL A 261 -9.93 13.75 14.32
CA VAL A 261 -9.11 13.95 13.11
C VAL A 261 -8.46 12.64 12.62
N ASP A 262 -8.02 11.80 13.55
CA ASP A 262 -7.43 10.47 13.25
C ASP A 262 -8.33 9.32 13.72
N LYS A 263 -9.65 9.47 13.59
CA LYS A 263 -10.57 8.36 13.91
C LYS A 263 -10.54 7.34 12.78
N SER A 264 -9.58 6.41 12.87
CA SER A 264 -9.54 5.22 12.02
C SER A 264 -10.28 4.05 12.71
N ASN A 265 -10.90 3.17 11.92
CA ASN A 265 -11.54 1.97 12.45
C ASN A 265 -10.56 0.79 12.24
N PRO A 266 -9.92 0.28 13.30
CA PRO A 266 -8.89 -0.74 13.18
C PRO A 266 -9.44 -2.03 12.56
N THR A 267 -10.67 -2.42 12.91
CA THR A 267 -11.32 -3.61 12.35
C THR A 267 -11.51 -3.49 10.82
N VAL A 268 -12.00 -2.35 10.34
CA VAL A 268 -12.16 -2.09 8.89
C VAL A 268 -10.79 -2.07 8.21
N ASN A 269 -9.80 -1.46 8.84
CA ASN A 269 -8.45 -1.38 8.29
C ASN A 269 -7.80 -2.77 8.17
N THR A 270 -7.93 -3.61 9.19
CA THR A 270 -7.47 -5.01 9.15
C THR A 270 -8.20 -5.81 8.08
N PHE A 271 -9.52 -5.65 7.97
CA PHE A 271 -10.30 -6.30 6.92
C PHE A 271 -9.84 -5.88 5.53
N CYS A 272 -9.64 -4.58 5.28
CA CYS A 272 -9.10 -4.08 4.02
C CYS A 272 -7.67 -4.58 3.77
N ALA A 273 -6.83 -4.68 4.80
CA ALA A 273 -5.50 -5.26 4.64
C ALA A 273 -5.54 -6.71 4.15
N LEU A 274 -6.38 -7.53 4.77
CA LEU A 274 -6.58 -8.91 4.39
C LEU A 274 -7.21 -9.02 2.99
N ALA A 275 -8.23 -8.22 2.68
CA ALA A 275 -8.88 -8.21 1.38
C ALA A 275 -7.93 -7.80 0.25
N ALA A 276 -7.12 -6.75 0.46
CA ALA A 276 -6.07 -6.34 -0.47
C ALA A 276 -5.04 -7.46 -0.67
N GLY A 277 -4.58 -8.10 0.42
CA GLY A 277 -3.67 -9.23 0.35
C GLY A 277 -4.24 -10.39 -0.47
N VAL A 278 -5.45 -10.84 -0.17
CA VAL A 278 -6.11 -11.93 -0.89
C VAL A 278 -6.32 -11.60 -2.37
N ALA A 279 -6.80 -10.40 -2.69
CA ALA A 279 -7.03 -9.98 -4.08
C ALA A 279 -5.71 -9.89 -4.88
N MET A 280 -4.65 -9.38 -4.26
CA MET A 280 -3.32 -9.33 -4.88
C MET A 280 -2.75 -10.74 -5.08
N LEU A 281 -2.88 -11.62 -4.10
CA LEU A 281 -2.45 -13.02 -4.24
C LEU A 281 -3.23 -13.74 -5.34
N ALA A 282 -4.54 -13.51 -5.45
CA ALA A 282 -5.37 -14.05 -6.53
C ALA A 282 -4.92 -13.52 -7.90
N ALA A 283 -4.59 -12.23 -8.01
CA ALA A 283 -4.07 -11.64 -9.23
C ALA A 283 -2.75 -12.28 -9.68
N PHE A 284 -1.77 -12.38 -8.77
CA PHE A 284 -0.49 -13.00 -9.08
C PHE A 284 -0.59 -14.51 -9.32
N ALA A 285 -1.48 -15.21 -8.62
CA ALA A 285 -1.76 -16.61 -8.90
C ALA A 285 -2.33 -16.79 -10.32
N ALA A 286 -3.24 -15.91 -10.76
CA ALA A 286 -3.77 -15.92 -12.12
C ALA A 286 -2.67 -15.63 -13.16
N PHE A 287 -1.78 -14.65 -12.91
CA PHE A 287 -0.65 -14.38 -13.80
C PHE A 287 0.37 -15.53 -13.83
N ALA A 288 0.56 -16.25 -12.72
CA ALA A 288 1.42 -17.43 -12.70
C ALA A 288 0.90 -18.54 -13.63
N GLN A 289 -0.43 -18.75 -13.67
CA GLN A 289 -1.05 -19.70 -14.62
C GLN A 289 -0.78 -19.32 -16.08
N VAL A 290 -0.75 -18.03 -16.42
CA VAL A 290 -0.43 -17.55 -17.77
C VAL A 290 0.99 -17.92 -18.17
N MET A 291 1.93 -17.85 -17.21
CA MET A 291 3.35 -18.10 -17.41
C MET A 291 3.70 -19.60 -17.51
N GLY A 292 2.72 -20.49 -17.37
CA GLY A 292 2.94 -21.93 -17.45
C GLY A 292 3.41 -22.57 -16.15
N ASP A 293 3.43 -21.81 -15.05
CA ASP A 293 3.36 -22.41 -13.72
C ASP A 293 1.94 -22.97 -13.61
N LEU A 294 1.79 -24.23 -14.03
CA LEU A 294 0.74 -25.08 -13.49
C LEU A 294 1.01 -25.10 -11.99
N ALA A 295 0.49 -24.13 -11.24
CA ALA A 295 0.25 -24.36 -9.83
C ALA A 295 -0.54 -25.64 -9.85
N GLU A 296 0.06 -26.72 -9.34
CA GLU A 296 -0.60 -28.01 -9.16
C GLU A 296 -1.79 -27.74 -8.27
N THR A 297 -2.88 -27.31 -8.90
CA THR A 297 -4.19 -27.25 -8.30
C THR A 297 -4.45 -28.71 -8.04
N ASN A 298 -4.29 -29.09 -6.78
CA ASN A 298 -4.59 -30.42 -6.27
C ASN A 298 -6.12 -30.65 -6.31
N LEU A 299 -6.78 -30.27 -7.42
CA LEU A 299 -8.13 -30.68 -7.80
C LEU A 299 -8.15 -32.13 -8.30
N ARG A 300 -6.99 -32.80 -8.34
CA ARG A 300 -6.90 -34.26 -8.50
C ARG A 300 -6.45 -34.89 -7.20
N LYS A 301 -7.43 -35.22 -6.36
CA LYS A 301 -7.55 -36.42 -5.52
C LYS A 301 -8.66 -36.15 -4.51
N ASP A 302 -9.88 -36.50 -4.90
CA ASP A 302 -10.62 -37.62 -4.33
C ASP A 302 -11.50 -38.23 -5.44
#